data_AF-A0AA38CKN2-F1
#
_entry.id   AF-A0AA38CKN2-F1
#
_cell.length_a   1.000
_cell.length_b   1.000
_cell.length_c   1.000
_cell.angle_alpha   90.00
_cell.angle_beta   90.00
_cell.angle_gamma   90.00
#
_symmetry.space_group_name_H-M   'P 1'
#
loop_
_entity.id
_entity.type
_entity.pdbx_description
1 polymer ?
#
loop_
_entity_poly.entity_id
_entity_poly.type
_entity_poly.pdbx_seq_one_letter_code
_entity_poly.pdbx_strand_id
1 'polypeptide(L)'
;ALAWDSNPDLHDAYSPVIDRFGIAQTSREFSQKILQMARKPQTLDWLKHIRRKIHENPELAYHEFETSALIRSELDELGVKYRWPLAVTGLVASIGSGGPPFVALRADMDALPIQEDIEWEHKSKIPGKMHACGHDAHVAMLLGAAKILQEHRHSLQNYCFHLFPYGSQGHPMIISL
;
A
#
# COMPACT_ATOMS: atom_id res chain seq x y z
N ALA A 1 0.21 39.19 -7.50
CA ALA A 1 -0.37 38.55 -6.31
C ALA A 1 0.55 37.41 -5.88
N LEU A 2 1.39 37.69 -4.87
CA LEU A 2 2.08 36.81 -3.91
C LEU A 2 2.49 35.40 -4.42
N ALA A 3 3.71 35.15 -4.91
CA ALA A 3 4.99 35.10 -4.18
C ALA A 3 4.92 34.26 -2.88
N TRP A 4 4.78 32.94 -3.03
CA TRP A 4 4.79 31.96 -1.91
C TRP A 4 6.08 31.10 -1.86
N ASP A 5 7.06 31.36 -2.72
CA ASP A 5 8.18 30.43 -2.94
C ASP A 5 9.56 31.03 -2.65
N SER A 6 9.68 31.82 -1.57
CA SER A 6 10.97 32.48 -1.27
C SER A 6 11.17 32.79 0.22
N ASN A 7 10.63 31.99 1.14
CA ASN A 7 10.93 32.16 2.56
C ASN A 7 11.55 30.89 3.17
N PRO A 8 12.88 30.73 3.13
CA PRO A 8 13.58 29.60 3.74
C PRO A 8 13.42 29.54 5.28
N ASP A 9 12.95 30.61 5.93
CA ASP A 9 12.84 30.68 7.39
C ASP A 9 11.56 30.02 7.96
N LEU A 10 10.61 29.59 7.13
CA LEU A 10 9.44 28.83 7.60
C LEU A 10 9.76 27.34 7.82
N HIS A 11 10.84 26.83 7.23
CA HIS A 11 11.30 25.46 7.42
C HIS A 11 12.07 25.27 8.74
N ASP A 12 12.55 26.37 9.34
CA ASP A 12 13.38 26.37 10.55
C ASP A 12 12.62 26.65 11.85
N ALA A 13 11.36 27.09 11.81
CA ALA A 13 10.61 27.41 13.03
C ALA A 13 10.13 26.16 13.80
N TYR A 14 10.01 25.01 13.15
CA TYR A 14 9.57 23.74 13.77
C TYR A 14 10.70 22.74 14.04
N SER A 15 11.89 22.99 13.51
CA SER A 15 13.06 22.12 13.64
C SER A 15 13.58 21.96 15.09
N PRO A 16 13.67 23.03 15.92
CA PRO A 16 14.31 22.93 17.23
C PRO A 16 13.52 22.14 18.28
N VAL A 17 12.20 21.98 18.09
CA VAL A 17 11.33 21.29 19.07
C VAL A 17 11.38 19.77 18.88
N ILE A 18 11.58 19.29 17.66
CA ILE A 18 11.65 17.85 17.34
C ILE A 18 13.03 17.27 17.72
N ASP A 19 14.11 18.05 17.57
CA ASP A 19 15.47 17.61 17.90
C ASP A 19 15.72 17.51 19.41
N ARG A 20 15.04 18.31 20.23
CA ARG A 20 15.30 18.39 21.69
C ARG A 20 14.88 17.14 22.48
N PHE A 21 14.05 16.27 21.89
CA PHE A 21 13.57 15.04 22.52
C PHE A 21 14.16 13.75 21.88
N GLY A 22 15.15 13.87 20.98
CA GLY A 22 15.71 12.71 20.28
C GLY A 22 14.74 12.03 19.29
N ILE A 23 13.59 12.67 19.01
CA ILE A 23 12.53 12.13 18.14
C ILE A 23 13.00 12.11 16.68
N ALA A 24 13.77 13.11 16.22
CA ALA A 24 14.31 13.12 14.85
C ALA A 24 15.35 12.00 14.62
N GLN A 25 16.22 11.76 15.59
CA GLN A 25 17.24 10.72 15.51
C GLN A 25 16.62 9.32 15.56
N THR A 26 15.68 9.09 16.47
CA THR A 26 14.91 7.84 16.55
C THR A 26 14.02 7.62 15.32
N SER A 27 13.42 8.67 14.75
CA SER A 27 12.65 8.61 13.50
C SER A 27 13.52 8.24 12.30
N ARG A 28 14.75 8.81 12.20
CA ARG A 28 15.70 8.48 11.12
C ARG A 28 16.22 7.04 11.24
N GLU A 29 16.57 6.59 12.45
CA GLU A 29 16.99 5.21 12.72
C GLU A 29 15.87 4.20 12.42
N PHE A 30 14.63 4.52 12.83
CA PHE A 30 13.46 3.71 12.50
C PHE A 30 13.21 3.66 10.99
N SER A 31 13.27 4.80 10.30
CA SER A 31 13.12 4.86 8.84
C SER A 31 14.19 4.04 8.11
N GLN A 32 15.45 4.11 8.55
CA GLN A 32 16.54 3.29 8.02
C GLN A 32 16.27 1.80 8.23
N LYS A 33 15.79 1.40 9.41
CA LYS A 33 15.42 0.02 9.71
C LYS A 33 14.29 -0.49 8.81
N ILE A 34 13.23 0.31 8.62
CA ILE A 34 12.13 -0.02 7.71
C ILE A 34 12.64 -0.19 6.27
N LEU A 35 13.49 0.72 5.79
CA LEU A 35 14.09 0.62 4.47
C LEU A 35 14.97 -0.63 4.33
N GLN A 36 15.74 -0.99 5.37
CA GLN A 36 16.55 -2.20 5.37
C GLN A 36 15.67 -3.46 5.30
N MET A 37 14.56 -3.49 6.03
CA MET A 37 13.59 -4.60 5.98
C MET A 37 12.94 -4.72 4.61
N ALA A 38 12.49 -3.61 4.02
CA ALA A 38 11.91 -3.58 2.69
C ALA A 38 12.90 -4.04 1.60
N ARG A 39 14.20 -3.78 1.79
CA ARG A 39 15.28 -4.15 0.85
C ARG A 39 15.84 -5.55 1.05
N LYS A 40 15.38 -6.32 2.05
CA LYS A 40 15.81 -7.72 2.21
C LYS A 40 15.51 -8.49 0.92
N PRO A 41 16.46 -9.27 0.37
CA PRO A 41 16.26 -9.99 -0.89
C PRO A 41 14.97 -10.80 -0.94
N GLN A 42 14.67 -11.52 0.15
CA GLN A 42 13.46 -12.33 0.27
C GLN A 42 12.18 -11.50 0.20
N THR A 43 12.19 -10.28 0.77
CA THR A 43 11.04 -9.36 0.71
C THR A 43 10.89 -8.80 -0.69
N LEU A 44 11.99 -8.38 -1.33
CA LEU A 44 11.96 -7.88 -2.70
C LEU A 44 11.50 -8.94 -3.70
N ASP A 45 11.93 -10.18 -3.55
CA ASP A 45 11.56 -11.26 -4.44
C ASP A 45 10.09 -11.66 -4.28
N TRP A 46 9.58 -11.69 -3.04
CA TRP A 46 8.16 -11.87 -2.76
C TRP A 46 7.31 -10.73 -3.34
N LEU A 47 7.73 -9.46 -3.19
CA LEU A 47 7.04 -8.31 -3.77
C LEU A 47 7.01 -8.35 -5.30
N LYS A 48 8.13 -8.70 -5.93
CA LYS A 48 8.20 -8.92 -7.38
C LYS A 48 7.25 -10.04 -7.81
N HIS A 49 7.23 -11.14 -7.07
CA HIS A 49 6.36 -12.28 -7.36
C HIS A 49 4.88 -11.87 -7.33
N ILE A 50 4.43 -11.21 -6.26
CA ILE A 50 3.05 -10.70 -6.15
C ILE A 50 2.73 -9.78 -7.32
N ARG A 51 3.57 -8.76 -7.55
CA ARG A 51 3.34 -7.80 -8.64
C ARG A 51 3.19 -8.53 -9.98
N ARG A 52 4.11 -9.44 -10.31
CA ARG A 52 4.09 -10.19 -11.57
C ARG A 52 2.85 -11.06 -11.70
N LYS A 53 2.44 -11.73 -10.62
CA LYS A 53 1.22 -12.57 -10.61
C LYS A 53 -0.04 -11.74 -10.90
N ILE A 54 -0.13 -10.55 -10.34
CA ILE A 54 -1.24 -9.61 -10.61
C ILE A 54 -1.11 -9.06 -12.05
N HIS A 55 0.08 -8.66 -12.48
CA HIS A 55 0.34 -8.10 -13.81
C HIS A 55 -0.03 -9.07 -14.94
N GLU A 56 0.29 -10.36 -14.77
CA GLU A 56 0.01 -11.40 -15.76
C GLU A 56 -1.50 -11.73 -15.85
N ASN A 57 -2.29 -11.42 -14.82
CA ASN A 57 -3.73 -11.70 -14.76
C ASN A 57 -4.55 -10.43 -14.44
N PRO A 58 -4.54 -9.42 -15.32
CA PRO A 58 -5.24 -8.17 -15.07
C PRO A 58 -6.76 -8.35 -15.08
N GLU A 59 -7.41 -7.85 -14.04
CA GLU A 59 -8.87 -7.90 -13.86
C GLU A 59 -9.48 -6.49 -13.87
N LEU A 60 -10.68 -6.34 -14.42
CA LEU A 60 -11.34 -5.04 -14.52
C LEU A 60 -12.03 -4.66 -13.21
N ALA A 61 -12.35 -3.38 -13.07
CA ALA A 61 -13.12 -2.84 -11.96
C ALA A 61 -14.30 -3.75 -11.56
N TYR A 62 -14.38 -4.09 -10.27
CA TYR A 62 -15.39 -4.95 -9.62
C TYR A 62 -15.36 -6.44 -10.02
N HIS A 63 -14.39 -6.86 -10.82
CA HIS A 63 -14.22 -8.25 -11.26
C HIS A 63 -12.84 -8.82 -10.88
N GLU A 64 -12.17 -8.20 -9.91
CA GLU A 64 -10.83 -8.55 -9.42
C GLU A 64 -10.86 -9.72 -8.42
N PHE A 65 -11.52 -10.81 -8.79
CA PHE A 65 -11.74 -11.94 -7.89
C PHE A 65 -10.44 -12.68 -7.57
N GLU A 66 -9.58 -12.91 -8.56
CA GLU A 66 -8.29 -13.58 -8.38
C GLU A 66 -7.29 -12.70 -7.65
N THR A 67 -7.26 -11.40 -7.97
CA THR A 67 -6.43 -10.41 -7.28
C THR A 67 -6.85 -10.26 -5.82
N SER A 68 -8.16 -10.17 -5.56
CA SER A 68 -8.71 -10.13 -4.20
C SER A 68 -8.44 -11.44 -3.42
N ALA A 69 -8.53 -12.59 -4.08
CA ALA A 69 -8.18 -13.89 -3.47
C ALA A 69 -6.69 -13.97 -3.12
N LEU A 70 -5.80 -13.52 -4.01
CA LEU A 70 -4.37 -13.45 -3.76
C LEU A 70 -4.07 -12.57 -2.54
N ILE A 71 -4.59 -11.34 -2.50
CA ILE A 71 -4.40 -10.42 -1.38
C ILE A 71 -4.81 -11.06 -0.06
N ARG A 72 -5.98 -11.72 -0.01
CA ARG A 72 -6.47 -12.38 1.20
C ARG A 72 -5.55 -13.52 1.65
N SER A 73 -5.09 -14.35 0.70
CA SER A 73 -4.12 -15.42 0.99
C SER A 73 -2.84 -14.86 1.63
N GLU A 74 -2.30 -13.79 1.05
CA GLU A 74 -1.09 -13.14 1.60
C GLU A 74 -1.35 -12.54 2.99
N LEU A 75 -2.51 -11.92 3.21
CA LEU A 75 -2.89 -11.39 4.53
C LEU A 75 -3.07 -12.50 5.58
N ASP A 76 -3.66 -13.63 5.19
CA ASP A 76 -3.81 -14.82 6.04
C ASP A 76 -2.44 -15.39 6.44
N GLU A 77 -1.51 -15.50 5.49
CA GLU A 77 -0.12 -15.94 5.75
C GLU A 77 0.64 -14.97 6.68
N LEU A 78 0.37 -13.67 6.56
CA LEU A 78 0.93 -12.66 7.47
C LEU A 78 0.23 -12.64 8.84
N GLY A 79 -0.91 -13.32 8.99
CA GLY A 79 -1.74 -13.28 10.19
C GLY A 79 -2.38 -11.90 10.43
N VAL A 80 -2.69 -11.18 9.36
CA VAL A 80 -3.34 -9.88 9.39
C VAL A 80 -4.85 -10.07 9.27
N LYS A 81 -5.62 -9.49 10.21
CA LYS A 81 -7.08 -9.56 10.17
C LYS A 81 -7.63 -8.60 9.12
N TYR A 82 -8.66 -9.02 8.39
CA TYR A 82 -9.34 -8.21 7.38
C TYR A 82 -10.84 -8.44 7.36
N ARG A 83 -11.56 -7.49 6.74
CA ARG A 83 -12.98 -7.54 6.42
C ARG A 83 -13.16 -7.59 4.90
N TRP A 84 -13.86 -8.61 4.43
CA TRP A 84 -14.22 -8.84 3.03
C TRP A 84 -15.60 -9.55 2.98
N PRO A 85 -16.43 -9.33 1.94
CA PRO A 85 -16.23 -8.43 0.81
C PRO A 85 -16.64 -6.98 1.12
N LEU A 86 -16.00 -6.03 0.43
CA LEU A 86 -16.40 -4.62 0.36
C LEU A 86 -16.42 -4.18 -1.09
N ALA A 87 -17.51 -3.51 -1.52
CA ALA A 87 -17.65 -3.11 -2.93
C ALA A 87 -17.35 -4.27 -3.90
N VAL A 88 -17.97 -5.43 -3.67
CA VAL A 88 -17.78 -6.70 -4.40
C VAL A 88 -16.44 -7.39 -4.11
N THR A 89 -15.32 -6.80 -4.49
CA THR A 89 -13.98 -7.44 -4.46
C THR A 89 -13.02 -6.80 -3.47
N GLY A 90 -13.28 -5.56 -3.04
CA GLY A 90 -12.44 -4.81 -2.11
C GLY A 90 -12.42 -5.39 -0.69
N LEU A 91 -11.45 -4.94 0.10
CA LEU A 91 -11.26 -5.34 1.50
C LEU A 91 -10.55 -4.27 2.32
N VAL A 92 -10.70 -4.41 3.65
CA VAL A 92 -10.00 -3.57 4.64
C VAL A 92 -9.29 -4.48 5.62
N ALA A 93 -7.99 -4.28 5.80
CA ALA A 93 -7.15 -4.99 6.75
C ALA A 93 -6.70 -4.06 7.89
N SER A 94 -6.47 -4.61 9.08
CA SER A 94 -6.12 -3.80 10.26
C SER A 94 -4.96 -4.44 11.03
N ILE A 95 -4.00 -3.62 11.45
CA ILE A 95 -2.77 -4.01 12.16
C ILE A 95 -2.58 -3.10 13.38
N GLY A 96 -2.49 -3.68 14.57
CA GLY A 96 -2.20 -2.97 15.83
C GLY A 96 -3.14 -3.36 16.99
N SER A 97 -3.19 -2.52 18.03
CA SER A 97 -3.95 -2.70 19.27
C SER A 97 -5.47 -2.43 19.24
N GLY A 98 -6.04 -1.87 18.17
CA GLY A 98 -7.47 -1.57 18.01
C GLY A 98 -7.99 -0.22 18.56
N GLY A 99 -7.12 0.74 18.91
CA GLY A 99 -7.49 2.07 19.43
C GLY A 99 -6.75 3.25 18.74
N PRO A 100 -7.21 4.50 18.89
CA PRO A 100 -6.61 5.66 18.22
C PRO A 100 -5.17 5.96 18.70
N PRO A 101 -4.35 6.67 17.90
CA PRO A 101 -4.61 7.12 16.53
C PRO A 101 -4.56 5.97 15.50
N PHE A 102 -5.12 6.21 14.33
CA PHE A 102 -5.25 5.31 13.19
C PHE A 102 -4.59 5.94 11.95
N VAL A 103 -3.78 5.21 11.21
CA VAL A 103 -3.30 5.68 9.89
C VAL A 103 -3.81 4.77 8.80
N ALA A 104 -4.40 5.34 7.73
CA ALA A 104 -4.90 4.58 6.59
C ALA A 104 -3.93 4.62 5.39
N LEU A 105 -3.62 3.45 4.83
CA LEU A 105 -2.89 3.30 3.57
C LEU A 105 -3.80 2.65 2.53
N ARG A 106 -3.83 3.18 1.29
CA ARG A 106 -4.76 2.74 0.24
C ARG A 106 -4.05 2.35 -1.05
N ALA A 107 -4.49 1.26 -1.67
CA ALA A 107 -4.12 0.89 -3.04
C ALA A 107 -5.35 0.46 -3.84
N ASP A 108 -5.31 0.76 -5.14
CA ASP A 108 -6.28 0.27 -6.11
C ASP A 108 -5.74 -1.00 -6.78
N MET A 109 -6.63 -1.91 -7.17
CA MET A 109 -6.28 -3.25 -7.64
C MET A 109 -6.74 -3.58 -9.06
N ASP A 110 -7.52 -2.73 -9.71
CA ASP A 110 -8.08 -2.99 -11.04
C ASP A 110 -7.10 -2.67 -12.18
N ALA A 111 -7.36 -3.26 -13.33
CA ALA A 111 -6.70 -3.02 -14.60
C ALA A 111 -7.63 -2.30 -15.59
N LEU A 112 -7.07 -1.92 -16.75
CA LEU A 112 -7.81 -1.26 -17.83
C LEU A 112 -8.05 -2.20 -19.02
N PRO A 113 -9.11 -1.98 -19.82
CA PRO A 113 -9.39 -2.72 -21.04
C PRO A 113 -8.49 -2.26 -22.20
N ILE A 114 -7.18 -2.41 -22.02
CA ILE A 114 -6.14 -2.00 -22.96
C ILE A 114 -5.29 -3.24 -23.27
N GLN A 115 -4.97 -3.45 -24.55
CA GLN A 115 -4.03 -4.50 -24.94
C GLN A 115 -2.61 -4.11 -24.53
N GLU A 116 -1.93 -5.00 -23.81
CA GLU A 116 -0.50 -4.82 -23.57
C GLU A 116 0.27 -5.19 -24.84
N ASP A 117 1.03 -4.25 -25.38
CA ASP A 117 1.89 -4.45 -26.57
C ASP A 117 3.37 -4.64 -26.21
N ILE A 118 3.71 -4.50 -24.93
CA ILE A 118 5.08 -4.68 -24.44
C ILE A 118 5.38 -6.17 -24.40
N GLU A 119 6.42 -6.60 -25.11
CA GLU A 119 6.90 -7.98 -25.09
C GLU A 119 7.94 -8.18 -23.98
N TRP A 120 7.57 -8.92 -22.94
CA TRP A 120 8.43 -9.29 -21.82
C TRP A 120 7.90 -10.52 -21.08
N GLU A 121 8.71 -11.09 -20.19
CA GLU A 121 8.42 -12.38 -19.52
C GLU A 121 7.10 -12.42 -18.75
N HIS A 122 6.68 -11.30 -18.14
CA HIS A 122 5.49 -11.24 -17.29
C HIS A 122 4.39 -10.34 -17.86
N LYS A 123 4.34 -10.23 -19.19
CA LYS A 123 3.25 -9.58 -19.91
C LYS A 123 1.90 -10.17 -19.49
N SER A 124 0.85 -9.35 -19.51
CA SER A 124 -0.53 -9.77 -19.41
C SER A 124 -0.81 -10.99 -20.30
N LYS A 125 -1.34 -12.05 -19.68
CA LYS A 125 -1.80 -13.26 -20.34
C LYS A 125 -3.26 -13.16 -20.76
N ILE A 126 -3.92 -12.05 -20.45
CA ILE A 126 -5.34 -11.81 -20.72
C ILE A 126 -5.47 -10.80 -21.87
N PRO A 127 -5.91 -11.24 -23.07
CA PRO A 127 -6.06 -10.34 -24.22
C PRO A 127 -6.97 -9.15 -23.92
N GLY A 128 -6.56 -7.97 -24.36
CA GLY A 128 -7.31 -6.72 -24.19
C GLY A 128 -7.35 -6.17 -22.76
N LYS A 129 -6.52 -6.67 -21.84
CA LYS A 129 -6.42 -6.16 -20.47
C LYS A 129 -4.98 -5.92 -20.05
N MET A 130 -4.73 -4.83 -19.31
CA MET A 130 -3.40 -4.43 -18.86
C MET A 130 -3.46 -3.57 -17.59
N HIS A 131 -2.51 -3.77 -16.66
CA HIS A 131 -2.25 -2.84 -15.56
C HIS A 131 -1.46 -1.60 -16.02
N ALA A 132 -2.04 -0.81 -16.92
CA ALA A 132 -1.40 0.37 -17.49
C ALA A 132 -1.19 1.52 -16.48
N CYS A 133 -1.89 1.50 -15.34
CA CYS A 133 -1.78 2.50 -14.26
C CYS A 133 -0.92 2.04 -13.08
N GLY A 134 -0.30 0.85 -13.14
CA GLY A 134 0.58 0.34 -12.09
C GLY A 134 -0.13 -0.11 -10.80
N HIS A 135 -1.43 -0.41 -10.85
CA HIS A 135 -2.21 -0.86 -9.69
C HIS A 135 -1.68 -2.19 -9.12
N ASP A 136 -1.14 -3.07 -9.95
CA ASP A 136 -0.36 -4.25 -9.55
C ASP A 136 0.81 -3.90 -8.60
N ALA A 137 1.53 -2.81 -8.90
CA ALA A 137 2.64 -2.34 -8.08
C ALA A 137 2.14 -1.68 -6.78
N HIS A 138 1.04 -0.92 -6.82
CA HIS A 138 0.43 -0.34 -5.62
C HIS A 138 0.01 -1.42 -4.61
N VAL A 139 -0.67 -2.48 -5.08
CA VAL A 139 -1.05 -3.63 -4.24
C VAL A 139 0.17 -4.31 -3.63
N ALA A 140 1.20 -4.60 -4.44
CA ALA A 140 2.43 -5.20 -3.94
C ALA A 140 3.10 -4.33 -2.87
N MET A 141 3.26 -3.03 -3.11
CA MET A 141 3.84 -2.10 -2.11
C MET A 141 3.02 -2.06 -0.81
N LEU A 142 1.69 -2.08 -0.92
CA LEU A 142 0.82 -2.06 0.25
C LEU A 142 0.94 -3.36 1.08
N LEU A 143 1.04 -4.52 0.43
CA LEU A 143 1.31 -5.80 1.10
C LEU A 143 2.71 -5.82 1.75
N GLY A 144 3.71 -5.19 1.12
CA GLY A 144 5.03 -4.96 1.72
C GLY A 144 4.97 -4.13 3.00
N ALA A 145 4.22 -3.03 2.97
CA ALA A 145 3.98 -2.23 4.16
C ALA A 145 3.24 -3.02 5.25
N ALA A 146 2.22 -3.80 4.88
CA ALA A 146 1.49 -4.67 5.80
C ALA A 146 2.40 -5.69 6.48
N LYS A 147 3.27 -6.36 5.73
CA LYS A 147 4.27 -7.31 6.28
C LYS A 147 5.15 -6.64 7.33
N ILE A 148 5.75 -5.50 6.98
CA ILE A 148 6.66 -4.78 7.89
C ILE A 148 5.91 -4.29 9.14
N LEU A 149 4.72 -3.70 8.98
CA LEU A 149 3.93 -3.22 10.11
C LEU A 149 3.44 -4.38 10.99
N GLN A 150 3.11 -5.54 10.42
CA GLN A 150 2.70 -6.72 11.17
C GLN A 150 3.84 -7.30 12.05
N GLU A 151 5.07 -7.28 11.55
CA GLU A 151 6.28 -7.65 12.32
C GLU A 151 6.49 -6.73 13.53
N HIS A 152 6.02 -5.48 13.43
CA HIS A 152 6.16 -4.45 14.46
C HIS A 152 4.87 -4.16 15.25
N ARG A 153 3.79 -4.94 15.05
CA ARG A 153 2.45 -4.64 15.57
C ARG A 153 2.37 -4.31 17.07
N HIS A 154 3.26 -4.86 17.89
CA HIS A 154 3.29 -4.63 19.35
C HIS A 154 3.88 -3.27 19.75
N SER A 155 4.70 -2.67 18.87
CA SER A 155 5.30 -1.35 19.07
C SER A 155 4.53 -0.21 18.41
N LEU A 156 3.44 -0.53 17.69
CA LEU A 156 2.70 0.44 16.87
C LEU A 156 1.41 0.87 17.57
N GLN A 157 1.18 2.18 17.56
CA GLN A 157 -0.17 2.76 17.62
C GLN A 157 -0.82 2.50 16.23
N ASN A 158 -2.12 2.20 16.15
CA ASN A 158 -2.74 1.40 15.07
C ASN A 158 -2.57 1.85 13.61
N TYR A 159 -2.55 0.88 12.68
CA TYR A 159 -2.56 1.08 11.22
C TYR A 159 -3.69 0.29 10.54
N CYS A 160 -4.34 0.91 9.56
CA CYS A 160 -5.39 0.31 8.74
C CYS A 160 -4.99 0.35 7.27
N PHE A 161 -5.23 -0.73 6.54
CA PHE A 161 -4.90 -0.88 5.12
C PHE A 161 -6.18 -1.08 4.33
N HIS A 162 -6.35 -0.32 3.26
CA HIS A 162 -7.56 -0.30 2.45
C HIS A 162 -7.22 -0.70 1.01
N LEU A 163 -7.91 -1.70 0.46
CA LEU A 163 -7.76 -2.16 -0.91
C LEU A 163 -9.12 -2.09 -1.62
N PHE A 164 -9.21 -1.26 -2.67
CA PHE A 164 -10.47 -0.97 -3.36
C PHE A 164 -10.34 -1.10 -4.89
N PRO A 165 -11.45 -1.34 -5.61
CA PRO A 165 -11.50 -1.17 -7.06
C PRO A 165 -11.54 0.33 -7.43
N TYR A 166 -10.86 0.74 -8.52
CA TYR A 166 -11.05 2.08 -9.10
C TYR A 166 -12.49 2.20 -9.64
N GLY A 167 -13.15 3.30 -9.27
CA GLY A 167 -14.60 3.51 -9.51
C GLY A 167 -15.45 3.57 -8.24
N SER A 168 -14.88 3.22 -7.07
CA SER A 168 -15.52 3.39 -5.75
C SER A 168 -15.75 4.85 -5.30
N GLN A 169 -15.61 5.82 -6.21
CA GLN A 169 -15.84 7.27 -6.01
C GLN A 169 -17.25 7.65 -5.51
N GLY A 170 -18.17 6.67 -5.39
CA GLY A 170 -19.54 6.84 -4.91
C GLY A 170 -19.82 6.39 -3.48
N HIS A 171 -18.86 5.82 -2.74
CA HIS A 171 -19.02 5.57 -1.30
C HIS A 171 -18.12 6.51 -0.49
N PRO A 172 -18.64 7.17 0.56
CA PRO A 172 -17.91 8.19 1.29
C PRO A 172 -16.62 7.63 1.88
N MET A 173 -15.54 8.39 1.65
CA MET A 173 -14.28 8.42 2.39
C MET A 173 -14.39 7.91 3.83
N ILE A 174 -13.50 7.02 4.25
CA ILE A 174 -13.19 6.87 5.68
C ILE A 174 -11.71 7.19 5.89
N ILE A 175 -11.50 8.44 6.29
CA ILE A 175 -10.36 8.91 7.07
C ILE A 175 -10.38 8.13 8.38
N SER A 176 -9.25 7.64 8.83
CA SER A 176 -9.02 7.46 10.26
C SER A 176 -7.66 8.05 10.56
N LEU A 177 -7.64 8.97 11.54
CA LEU A 177 -6.57 9.88 11.99
C LEU A 177 -5.69 9.24 13.05
#